data_AF-A0A4U9INL1-F1
#
_entry.id   AF-A0A4U9INL1-F1
#
_cell.length_a   1.000
_cell.length_b   1.000
_cell.length_c   1.000
_cell.angle_alpha   90.00
_cell.angle_beta   90.00
_cell.angle_gamma   90.00
#
_symmetry.space_group_name_H-M   'P 1'
#
loop_
_entity.id
_entity.type
_entity.pdbx_description
1 polymer ?
#
loop_
_entity_poly.entity_id
_entity_poly.type
_entity_poly.pdbx_seq_one_letter_code
_entity_poly.pdbx_strand_id
1 'polypeptide(L)'
;MLNVLGQGNEKAPTATKGRKSLVSLFMDTVSGVFGPIVPAIAGAGMIKGLLAGLIALKVVSAKSDTVMVIDLIASGVFYFLPFFLAGVGGEDL
;
A
#
# COMPACT_ATOMS: atom_id res chain seq x y z
N MET A 1 26.33 -0.64 -33.65
CA MET A 1 26.61 -0.63 -32.19
C MET A 1 25.42 -0.02 -31.49
N LEU A 2 24.96 -0.72 -30.46
CA LEU A 2 23.85 -0.41 -29.56
C LEU A 2 24.14 0.89 -28.78
N ASN A 3 23.27 1.90 -28.86
CA ASN A 3 23.13 2.88 -27.78
C ASN A 3 21.64 3.02 -27.43
N VAL A 4 21.19 1.94 -26.81
CA VAL A 4 20.04 1.79 -25.94
C VAL A 4 20.13 2.84 -24.83
N LEU A 5 19.08 3.64 -24.65
CA LEU A 5 18.30 3.80 -23.40
C LEU A 5 17.60 5.18 -23.31
N GLY A 6 16.31 5.15 -23.59
CA GLY A 6 15.34 5.45 -22.54
C GLY A 6 15.33 6.89 -22.01
N GLN A 7 14.92 7.84 -22.85
CA GLN A 7 14.24 9.03 -22.35
C GLN A 7 12.83 8.64 -21.90
N GLY A 8 12.67 8.44 -20.60
CA GLY A 8 11.38 8.14 -20.00
C GLY A 8 11.48 8.17 -18.50
N ASN A 9 11.62 9.37 -17.91
CA ASN A 9 11.26 9.58 -16.51
C ASN A 9 10.90 11.07 -16.26
N GLU A 10 9.66 11.39 -16.64
CA GLU A 10 8.67 12.09 -15.80
C GLU A 10 9.02 13.49 -15.20
N LYS A 11 8.35 14.52 -15.72
CA LYS A 11 8.07 15.83 -15.06
C LYS A 11 7.31 15.57 -13.74
N ALA A 12 7.34 16.34 -12.65
CA ALA A 12 7.49 17.79 -12.37
C ALA A 12 7.60 17.99 -10.82
N PRO A 13 7.48 19.21 -10.20
CA PRO A 13 7.76 20.58 -10.63
C PRO A 13 8.70 21.34 -9.67
N THR A 14 9.28 22.43 -10.15
CA THR A 14 9.99 23.48 -9.39
C THR A 14 9.00 24.44 -8.72
N ALA A 15 8.95 24.56 -7.38
CA ALA A 15 8.26 25.67 -6.69
C ALA A 15 8.64 25.82 -5.19
N THR A 16 9.13 27.01 -4.82
CA THR A 16 9.14 27.66 -3.48
C THR A 16 9.72 26.91 -2.26
N LYS A 17 10.99 27.23 -1.97
CA LYS A 17 11.94 26.68 -0.97
C LYS A 17 11.46 26.49 0.49
N GLY A 18 10.36 27.09 0.92
CA GLY A 18 9.86 26.98 2.31
C GLY A 18 8.68 26.03 2.53
N ARG A 19 7.69 26.02 1.61
CA ARG A 19 6.53 25.11 1.67
C ARG A 19 6.80 23.75 1.03
N LYS A 20 7.74 23.72 0.07
CA LYS A 20 8.13 22.50 -0.63
C LYS A 20 8.79 21.48 0.27
N SER A 21 9.48 21.88 1.34
CA SER A 21 10.18 20.93 2.22
C SER A 21 9.19 20.07 3.01
N LEU A 22 8.17 20.66 3.63
CA LEU A 22 7.14 19.90 4.36
C LEU A 22 6.26 19.06 3.42
N VAL A 23 5.90 19.60 2.26
CA VAL A 23 5.12 18.86 1.27
C VAL A 23 5.96 17.73 0.65
N SER A 24 7.25 17.96 0.35
CA SER A 24 8.15 16.91 -0.13
C SER A 24 8.32 15.83 0.92
N LEU A 25 8.61 16.19 2.18
CA LEU A 25 8.74 15.24 3.28
C LEU A 25 7.48 14.40 3.46
N PHE A 26 6.29 15.02 3.38
CA PHE A 26 5.03 14.29 3.41
C PHE A 26 4.88 13.36 2.21
N MET A 27 5.21 13.80 0.99
CA MET A 27 5.13 12.96 -0.22
C MET A 27 6.17 11.83 -0.24
N ASP A 28 7.35 12.06 0.32
CA ASP A 28 8.41 11.07 0.51
C ASP A 28 7.99 10.05 1.57
N THR A 29 7.36 10.50 2.67
CA THR A 29 6.80 9.64 3.72
C THR A 29 5.70 8.75 3.17
N VAL A 30 4.75 9.37 2.46
CA VAL A 30 3.65 8.69 1.76
C VAL A 30 4.24 7.66 0.80
N SER A 31 5.15 8.05 -0.10
CA SER A 31 5.75 7.12 -1.07
C SER A 31 6.48 5.96 -0.40
N GLY A 32 7.20 6.21 0.70
CA GLY A 32 7.87 5.18 1.50
C GLY A 32 6.90 4.18 2.15
N VAL A 33 5.78 4.67 2.71
CA VAL A 33 4.75 3.81 3.32
C VAL A 33 3.98 3.02 2.26
N PHE A 34 3.66 3.63 1.12
CA PHE A 34 2.86 3.01 0.07
C PHE A 34 3.63 1.90 -0.66
N GLY A 35 4.96 1.95 -0.71
CA GLY A 35 5.80 0.89 -1.31
C GLY A 35 5.46 -0.53 -0.82
N PRO A 36 5.56 -0.83 0.48
CA PRO A 36 5.18 -2.13 1.04
C PRO A 36 3.68 -2.33 1.27
N ILE A 37 2.91 -1.26 1.49
CA ILE A 37 1.46 -1.36 1.79
C ILE A 37 0.62 -1.69 0.55
N VAL A 38 0.94 -1.12 -0.61
CA VAL A 38 0.19 -1.37 -1.85
C VAL A 38 0.16 -2.86 -2.21
N PRO A 39 1.28 -3.60 -2.26
CA PRO A 39 1.25 -5.03 -2.56
C PRO A 39 0.56 -5.86 -1.45
N ALA A 40 0.68 -5.46 -0.18
CA ALA A 40 0.01 -6.15 0.93
C ALA A 40 -1.52 -6.01 0.89
N ILE A 41 -2.03 -4.79 0.65
CA ILE A 41 -3.47 -4.53 0.50
C ILE A 41 -4.00 -5.20 -0.77
N ALA A 42 -3.26 -5.16 -1.88
CA ALA A 42 -3.64 -5.82 -3.12
C ALA A 42 -3.76 -7.35 -2.93
N GLY A 43 -2.81 -7.98 -2.22
CA GLY A 43 -2.86 -9.41 -1.88
C GLY A 43 -4.04 -9.76 -0.97
N ALA A 44 -4.25 -9.00 0.10
CA ALA A 44 -5.37 -9.21 1.03
C ALA A 44 -6.73 -9.04 0.32
N GLY A 45 -6.87 -8.03 -0.55
CA GLY A 45 -8.07 -7.78 -1.33
C GLY A 45 -8.38 -8.89 -2.34
N MET A 46 -7.36 -9.42 -3.04
CA MET A 46 -7.54 -10.52 -3.98
C MET A 46 -8.01 -11.79 -3.28
N ILE A 47 -7.43 -12.14 -2.13
CA ILE A 47 -7.83 -13.33 -1.35
C ILE A 47 -9.26 -13.17 -0.83
N LYS A 48 -9.61 -12.02 -0.26
CA LYS A 48 -10.97 -11.73 0.24
C LYS A 48 -12.00 -11.71 -0.89
N GLY A 49 -11.64 -11.17 -2.06
CA GLY A 49 -12.48 -11.16 -3.26
C GLY A 49 -12.76 -12.55 -3.81
N LEU A 50 -11.72 -13.41 -3.92
CA LEU A 50 -11.90 -14.81 -4.31
C LEU A 50 -12.80 -15.56 -3.33
N LEU A 51 -12.57 -15.37 -2.03
CA LEU A 51 -13.36 -16.03 -0.99
C LEU A 51 -14.82 -15.56 -1.01
N ALA A 52 -15.05 -14.26 -1.19
CA ALA A 52 -16.39 -13.69 -1.38
C ALA A 52 -17.09 -14.26 -2.62
N GLY A 53 -16.36 -14.47 -3.71
CA GLY A 53 -16.87 -15.16 -4.90
C GLY A 53 -17.30 -16.61 -4.62
N LEU A 54 -16.47 -17.39 -3.91
CA LEU A 54 -16.79 -18.77 -3.51
C LEU A 54 -17.99 -18.85 -2.56
N ILE A 55 -18.13 -17.87 -1.66
CA ILE A 55 -19.29 -17.74 -0.77
C ILE A 55 -20.55 -17.40 -1.57
N ALA A 56 -20.46 -16.48 -2.54
CA ALA A 56 -21.57 -16.10 -3.40
C ALA A 56 -22.09 -17.28 -4.24
N LEU A 57 -21.19 -18.19 -4.66
CA LEU A 57 -21.53 -19.44 -5.34
C LEU A 57 -22.08 -20.53 -4.39
N LYS A 58 -22.23 -20.23 -3.09
CA LYS A 58 -22.71 -21.16 -2.04
C LYS A 58 -21.89 -22.44 -1.88
N VAL A 59 -20.69 -22.49 -2.45
CA VAL A 59 -19.74 -23.60 -2.32
C VAL A 59 -19.11 -23.64 -0.93
N VAL A 60 -18.98 -22.46 -0.28
CA VAL A 60 -18.42 -22.29 1.06
C VAL A 60 -19.41 -21.47 1.92
N SER A 61 -19.69 -21.95 3.15
CA SER A 61 -20.57 -21.23 4.07
C SER A 61 -19.89 -19.94 4.56
N ALA A 62 -20.56 -18.79 4.39
CA ALA A 62 -20.09 -17.46 4.80
C ALA A 62 -19.74 -17.34 6.29
N LYS A 63 -20.14 -18.32 7.09
CA LYS A 63 -19.97 -18.37 8.55
C LYS A 63 -18.77 -19.21 8.99
N SER A 64 -18.02 -19.81 8.07
CA SER A 64 -16.83 -20.57 8.42
C SER A 64 -15.78 -19.65 9.05
N ASP A 65 -15.16 -20.10 10.15
CA ASP A 65 -14.07 -19.41 10.87
C ASP A 65 -12.99 -18.87 9.93
N THR A 66 -12.77 -19.53 8.80
CA THR A 66 -11.90 -19.08 7.71
C THR A 66 -12.21 -17.65 7.24
N VAL A 67 -13.49 -17.31 7.01
CA VAL A 67 -13.89 -15.97 6.54
C VAL A 67 -13.58 -14.92 7.59
N MET A 68 -13.79 -15.25 8.86
CA MET A 68 -13.47 -14.39 10.00
C MET A 68 -11.96 -14.16 10.13
N VAL A 69 -11.14 -15.20 9.93
CA VAL A 69 -9.67 -15.09 9.96
C VAL A 69 -9.15 -14.26 8.79
N ILE A 70 -9.66 -14.42 7.57
CA ILE A 70 -9.28 -13.57 6.43
C ILE A 70 -9.67 -12.10 6.69
N ASP A 71 -10.85 -11.86 7.25
CA ASP A 71 -11.31 -10.51 7.58
C ASP A 71 -10.43 -9.85 8.66
N LEU A 72 -10.01 -10.64 9.67
CA LEU A 72 -9.09 -10.21 10.70
C LEU A 72 -7.70 -9.87 10.14
N ILE A 73 -7.16 -10.69 9.23
CA ILE A 73 -5.87 -10.43 8.57
C ILE A 73 -5.95 -9.18 7.69
N ALA A 74 -7.02 -9.02 6.91
CA ALA A 74 -7.24 -7.85 6.07
C ALA A 74 -7.34 -6.57 6.90
N SER A 75 -8.06 -6.62 8.03
CA SER A 75 -8.17 -5.51 8.98
C SER A 75 -6.84 -5.24 9.70
N GLY A 76 -6.05 -6.29 9.93
CA GLY A 76 -4.70 -6.22 10.51
C GLY A 76 -3.75 -5.36 9.68
N VAL A 77 -3.79 -5.43 8.35
CA VAL A 77 -2.93 -4.59 7.48
C VAL A 77 -3.17 -3.09 7.74
N PHE A 78 -4.42 -2.69 8.01
CA PHE A 78 -4.74 -1.31 8.40
C PHE A 78 -4.40 -1.02 9.86
N TYR A 79 -4.46 -2.01 10.75
CA TYR A 79 -4.03 -1.88 12.14
C TYR A 79 -2.51 -1.65 12.28
N PHE A 80 -1.71 -2.20 11.37
CA PHE A 80 -0.26 -1.99 11.30
C PHE A 80 0.14 -0.74 10.50
N LEU A 81 -0.79 -0.06 9.81
CA LEU A 81 -0.58 1.21 9.12
C LEU A 81 0.11 2.28 9.99
N PRO A 82 -0.30 2.54 11.26
CA PRO A 82 0.39 3.50 12.13
C PRO A 82 1.83 3.09 12.47
N PHE A 83 2.15 1.79 12.52
CA PHE A 83 3.54 1.33 12.73
C PHE A 83 4.42 1.59 11.51
N PHE A 84 3.92 1.34 10.30
CA PHE A 84 4.64 1.67 9.07
C PHE A 84 4.82 3.18 8.90
N LEU A 85 3.81 3.98 9.29
CA LEU A 85 3.88 5.44 9.20
C LEU A 85 4.84 6.05 10.24
N ALA A 86 4.95 5.44 11.42
CA ALA A 86 5.87 5.89 12.48
C ALA A 86 7.34 5.63 12.15
N GLY A 87 7.67 4.50 11.49
CA GLY A 87 9.04 4.17 11.09
C GLY A 87 9.62 5.19 10.10
N VAL A 88 8.81 5.63 9.14
CA VAL A 88 9.23 6.56 8.08
C VAL A 88 9.42 8.01 8.58
N GLY A 89 8.83 8.37 9.73
CA GLY A 89 8.98 9.71 10.32
C GLY A 89 10.18 9.87 11.27
N GLY A 90 10.98 8.82 11.49
CA GLY A 90 12.02 8.77 12.53
C GLY A 90 13.47 8.67 12.03
N GLU A 91 13.71 8.63 10.72
CA GLU A 91 15.05 8.37 10.15
C GLU A 91 15.87 9.64 9.84
N ASP A 92 15.54 10.79 10.45
CA ASP A 92 16.27 12.06 10.27
C ASP A 92 16.53 12.84 11.60
N LEU A 93 16.59 12.16 12.75
CA LEU A 93 17.08 12.73 14.03
C LEU A 93 18.39 12.07 14.45
#